data_AF-Q1YR82-F1
#
_entry.id   AF-Q1YR82-F1
#
_cell.length_a   1.000
_cell.length_b   1.000
_cell.length_c   1.000
_cell.angle_alpha   90.00
_cell.angle_beta   90.00
_cell.angle_gamma   90.00
#
_symmetry.space_group_name_H-M   'P 1'
#
loop_
_entity.id
_entity.type
_entity.pdbx_description
1 polymer ?
#
loop_
_entity_poly.entity_id
_entity_poly.type
_entity_poly.pdbx_seq_one_letter_code
_entity_poly.pdbx_strand_id
1 'polypeptide(L)'
;MYAMNNLSEEEMDALLSFEEVNTSDWIRLKRKIFFRLWVAFVLTCIRVAYMIYSPQTYSMIVYQNADSGTDDLVTLAYGRLFLGFLFFFVSLYALKNNLYLRSISMAGVVIVFALFWSDLQVYIIGGFSQFTAEALTFLILRLWMIYLITANYFDIRR
;
A
#
# COMPACT_ATOMS: atom_id res chain seq x y z
N MET A 1 -21.29 14.59 -42.68
CA MET A 1 -19.85 14.27 -42.79
C MET A 1 -19.08 15.59 -43.00
N TYR A 2 -19.04 16.48 -42.01
CA TYR A 2 -18.54 17.86 -42.19
C TYR A 2 -17.98 18.50 -40.89
N ALA A 3 -17.48 17.70 -39.95
CA ALA A 3 -16.94 18.21 -38.67
C ALA A 3 -15.53 17.68 -38.35
N MET A 4 -14.80 17.17 -39.35
CA MET A 4 -13.48 16.55 -39.17
C MET A 4 -12.40 17.17 -40.06
N ASN A 5 -12.60 18.42 -40.51
CA ASN A 5 -11.70 19.07 -41.47
C ASN A 5 -11.11 20.41 -40.99
N ASN A 6 -11.40 20.80 -39.74
CA ASN A 6 -10.99 22.10 -39.18
C ASN A 6 -10.33 21.98 -37.80
N LEU A 7 -9.81 20.80 -37.43
CA LEU A 7 -9.00 20.69 -36.22
C LEU A 7 -7.59 21.19 -36.54
N SER A 8 -7.09 22.15 -35.76
CA SER A 8 -5.70 22.59 -35.91
C SER A 8 -4.75 21.43 -35.56
N GLU A 9 -3.53 21.46 -36.08
CA GLU A 9 -2.51 20.46 -35.69
C GLU A 9 -2.33 20.40 -34.17
N GLU A 10 -2.47 21.54 -33.47
CA GLU A 10 -2.41 21.60 -32.00
C GLU A 10 -3.63 20.95 -31.32
N GLU A 11 -4.83 21.05 -31.89
CA GLU A 11 -6.02 20.37 -31.36
C GLU A 11 -5.98 18.86 -31.62
N MET A 12 -5.44 18.46 -32.77
CA MET A 12 -5.21 17.05 -33.09
C MET A 12 -4.11 16.45 -32.21
N ASP A 13 -3.04 17.20 -31.92
CA ASP A 13 -1.98 16.80 -30.99
C ASP A 13 -2.47 16.80 -29.53
N ALA A 14 -3.37 17.72 -29.15
CA ALA A 14 -4.05 17.70 -27.86
C ALA A 14 -5.00 16.51 -27.69
N LEU A 15 -5.67 16.09 -28.77
CA LEU A 15 -6.53 14.90 -28.76
C LEU A 15 -5.71 13.59 -28.76
N LEU A 16 -4.63 13.54 -29.55
CA LEU A 16 -3.72 12.40 -29.63
C LEU A 16 -2.90 12.23 -28.34
N SER A 17 -2.45 13.33 -27.71
CA SER A 17 -1.79 13.27 -26.39
C SER A 17 -2.70 12.78 -25.27
N PHE A 18 -4.02 12.94 -25.41
CA PHE A 18 -5.01 12.31 -24.53
C PHE A 18 -5.24 10.82 -24.85
N GLU A 19 -5.06 10.41 -26.11
CA GLU A 19 -5.25 9.03 -26.59
C GLU A 19 -3.98 8.15 -26.42
N GLU A 20 -2.79 8.74 -26.35
CA GLU A 20 -1.50 8.05 -26.36
C GLU A 20 -1.05 7.38 -25.04
N VAL A 21 -1.73 7.60 -23.92
CA VAL A 21 -1.47 6.81 -22.69
C VAL A 21 -2.22 5.47 -22.71
N ASN A 22 -2.44 4.92 -23.91
CA ASN A 22 -2.91 3.54 -24.12
C ASN A 22 -1.82 2.69 -24.82
N THR A 23 -0.57 3.11 -24.69
CA THR A 23 0.62 2.39 -25.16
C THR A 23 0.79 1.05 -24.42
N SER A 24 1.40 0.05 -25.06
CA SER A 24 1.62 -1.28 -24.46
C SER A 24 2.34 -1.21 -23.10
N ASP A 25 3.14 -0.16 -22.91
CA ASP A 25 3.85 0.17 -21.67
C ASP A 25 2.90 0.50 -20.53
N TRP A 26 1.80 1.23 -20.80
CA TRP A 26 0.76 1.51 -19.80
C TRP A 26 0.07 0.23 -19.33
N ILE A 27 -0.27 -0.69 -20.25
CA ILE A 27 -0.90 -1.98 -19.90
C ILE A 27 0.06 -2.82 -19.04
N ARG A 28 1.35 -2.83 -19.38
CA ARG A 28 2.39 -3.54 -18.62
C ARG A 28 2.57 -2.94 -17.23
N LEU A 29 2.61 -1.60 -17.13
CA LEU A 29 2.71 -0.87 -15.87
C LEU A 29 1.48 -1.12 -14.98
N LYS A 30 0.28 -1.01 -15.55
CA LYS A 30 -0.99 -1.27 -14.84
C LYS A 30 -1.03 -2.68 -14.26
N ARG A 31 -0.60 -3.68 -15.04
CA ARG A 31 -0.51 -5.09 -14.57
C ARG A 31 0.51 -5.25 -13.44
N LYS A 32 1.67 -4.60 -13.54
CA LYS A 32 2.72 -4.62 -12.52
C LYS A 32 2.24 -3.99 -11.21
N ILE A 33 1.61 -2.83 -11.26
CA ILE A 33 1.03 -2.13 -10.10
C ILE A 33 -0.07 -2.99 -9.48
N PHE A 34 -0.96 -3.55 -10.30
CA PHE A 34 -2.05 -4.42 -9.85
C PHE A 34 -1.52 -5.63 -9.09
N PHE A 35 -0.52 -6.32 -9.63
CA PHE A 35 0.10 -7.46 -8.97
C PHE A 35 0.71 -7.08 -7.62
N ARG A 36 1.43 -5.95 -7.54
CA ARG A 36 2.02 -5.49 -6.28
C ARG A 36 0.99 -5.09 -5.25
N LEU A 37 -0.10 -4.44 -5.66
CA LEU A 37 -1.23 -4.14 -4.77
C LEU A 37 -1.87 -5.42 -4.23
N TRP A 38 -2.02 -6.45 -5.07
CA TRP A 38 -2.52 -7.76 -4.64
C TRP A 38 -1.59 -8.46 -3.67
N VAL A 39 -0.27 -8.48 -3.93
CA VAL A 39 0.70 -9.05 -2.99
C VAL A 39 0.65 -8.31 -1.65
N ALA A 40 0.62 -6.98 -1.65
CA ALA A 40 0.51 -6.18 -0.43
C ALA A 40 -0.83 -6.42 0.30
N PHE A 41 -1.92 -6.62 -0.42
CA PHE A 41 -3.21 -7.00 0.15
C PHE A 41 -3.16 -8.38 0.82
N VAL A 42 -2.56 -9.38 0.17
CA VAL A 42 -2.39 -10.73 0.73
C VAL A 42 -1.50 -10.69 1.99
N LEU A 43 -0.39 -9.95 1.96
CA LEU A 43 0.46 -9.73 3.14
C LEU A 43 -0.33 -9.11 4.30
N THR A 44 -1.22 -8.17 4.01
CA THR A 44 -2.12 -7.58 5.01
C THR A 44 -3.11 -8.62 5.55
N CYS A 45 -3.69 -9.45 4.69
CA CYS A 45 -4.61 -10.52 5.11
C CYS A 45 -3.92 -11.56 6.01
N ILE A 46 -2.69 -11.95 5.71
CA ILE A 46 -1.90 -12.86 6.56
C ILE A 46 -1.77 -12.28 7.98
N ARG A 47 -1.52 -10.97 8.08
CA ARG A 47 -1.43 -10.28 9.38
C ARG A 47 -2.76 -10.27 10.13
N VAL A 48 -3.86 -9.99 9.43
CA VAL A 48 -5.22 -10.04 10.00
C VAL A 48 -5.53 -11.43 10.51
N ALA A 49 -5.23 -12.47 9.72
CA ALA A 49 -5.46 -13.85 10.11
C ALA A 49 -4.70 -14.20 11.40
N TYR A 50 -3.41 -13.86 11.48
CA TYR A 50 -2.62 -14.07 12.70
C TYR A 50 -3.21 -13.37 13.93
N MET A 51 -3.73 -12.17 13.75
CA MET A 51 -4.34 -11.38 14.81
C MET A 51 -5.69 -11.95 15.27
N ILE A 52 -6.47 -12.56 14.38
CA ILE A 52 -7.74 -13.21 14.72
C ILE A 52 -7.52 -14.56 15.39
N TYR A 53 -6.63 -15.39 14.85
CA TYR A 53 -6.42 -16.75 15.34
C TYR A 53 -5.57 -16.81 16.63
N SER A 54 -4.61 -15.89 16.77
CA SER A 54 -3.70 -15.86 17.92
C SER A 54 -3.46 -14.41 18.40
N PRO A 55 -4.50 -13.70 18.91
CA PRO A 55 -4.40 -12.31 19.30
C PRO A 55 -3.36 -12.06 20.40
N GLN A 56 -3.28 -12.96 21.39
CA GLN A 56 -2.31 -12.87 22.48
C GLN A 56 -0.87 -13.05 21.99
N THR A 57 -0.65 -14.00 21.08
CA THR A 57 0.65 -14.22 20.44
C THR A 57 1.02 -13.02 19.56
N TYR A 58 0.08 -12.49 18.79
CA TYR A 58 0.30 -11.28 17.99
C TYR A 58 0.67 -10.07 18.86
N SER A 59 -0.02 -9.85 19.98
CA SER A 59 0.32 -8.78 20.91
C SER A 59 1.67 -9.01 21.57
N MET A 60 2.02 -10.24 21.93
CA MET A 60 3.33 -10.57 22.49
C MET A 60 4.46 -10.48 21.46
N ILE A 61 4.20 -10.62 20.16
CA ILE A 61 5.24 -10.46 19.12
C ILE A 61 5.43 -8.98 18.77
N VAL A 62 4.33 -8.24 18.66
CA VAL A 62 4.32 -6.86 18.14
C VAL A 62 4.42 -5.82 19.25
N TYR A 63 3.93 -6.12 20.45
CA TYR A 63 3.76 -5.20 21.58
C TYR A 63 4.36 -5.72 22.89
N GLN A 64 5.59 -6.27 22.82
CA GLN A 64 6.28 -6.93 23.94
C GLN A 64 6.37 -6.14 25.26
N ASN A 65 6.34 -4.80 25.22
CA ASN A 65 6.57 -3.93 26.38
C ASN A 65 5.47 -2.86 26.57
N ALA A 66 4.28 -3.09 26.03
CA ALA A 66 3.18 -2.14 26.18
C ALA A 66 2.42 -2.43 27.48
N ASP A 67 2.52 -1.51 28.45
CA ASP A 67 1.77 -1.54 29.73
C ASP A 67 0.25 -1.39 29.54
N SER A 68 -0.17 -0.98 28.34
CA SER A 68 -1.58 -0.91 27.95
C SER A 68 -2.19 -2.31 27.84
N GLY A 69 -3.40 -2.48 28.38
CA GLY A 69 -4.14 -3.75 28.29
C GLY A 69 -4.16 -4.32 26.87
N THR A 70 -4.00 -5.63 26.74
CA THR A 70 -3.92 -6.33 25.44
C THR A 70 -5.06 -5.99 24.49
N ASP A 71 -6.23 -5.66 25.03
CA ASP A 71 -7.44 -5.36 24.27
C ASP A 71 -7.37 -4.01 23.53
N ASP A 72 -6.69 -3.01 24.10
CA ASP A 72 -6.53 -1.68 23.47
C ASP A 72 -5.57 -1.74 22.27
N LEU A 73 -4.49 -2.53 22.41
CA LEU A 73 -3.50 -2.73 21.36
C LEU A 73 -4.05 -3.52 20.17
N VAL A 74 -4.86 -4.54 20.46
CA VAL A 74 -5.58 -5.30 19.45
C VAL A 74 -6.59 -4.38 18.74
N THR A 75 -7.35 -3.58 19.46
CA THR A 75 -8.29 -2.61 18.85
C THR A 75 -7.57 -1.61 17.93
N LEU A 76 -6.42 -1.09 18.35
CA LEU A 76 -5.57 -0.20 17.56
C LEU A 76 -5.06 -0.88 16.28
N ALA A 77 -4.62 -2.14 16.37
CA ALA A 77 -4.18 -2.91 15.22
C ALA A 77 -5.33 -3.16 14.22
N TYR A 78 -6.57 -3.36 14.68
CA TYR A 78 -7.74 -3.45 13.80
C TYR A 78 -7.98 -2.15 13.04
N GLY A 79 -7.89 -1.00 13.71
CA GLY A 79 -8.01 0.31 13.07
C GLY A 79 -6.96 0.54 11.96
N ARG A 80 -5.72 0.12 12.20
CA ARG A 80 -4.62 0.20 11.21
C ARG A 80 -4.88 -0.69 10.00
N LEU A 81 -5.33 -1.92 10.23
CA LEU A 81 -5.65 -2.87 9.17
C LEU A 81 -6.85 -2.38 8.34
N PHE A 82 -7.87 -1.80 8.99
CA PHE A 82 -8.99 -1.17 8.32
C PHE A 82 -8.56 -0.04 7.38
N LEU A 83 -7.67 0.86 7.85
CA LEU A 83 -7.10 1.91 6.99
C LEU A 83 -6.30 1.33 5.82
N GLY A 84 -5.55 0.25 6.05
CA GLY A 84 -4.85 -0.48 5.00
C GLY A 84 -5.80 -1.02 3.94
N PHE A 85 -6.89 -1.69 4.35
CA PHE A 85 -7.91 -2.20 3.45
C PHE A 85 -8.59 -1.07 2.65
N LEU A 86 -9.01 0.00 3.32
CA LEU A 86 -9.62 1.15 2.67
C LEU A 86 -8.67 1.71 1.58
N PHE A 87 -7.39 1.84 1.90
CA PHE A 87 -6.37 2.30 0.96
C PHE A 87 -6.21 1.35 -0.24
N PHE A 88 -6.24 0.03 -0.04
CA PHE A 88 -6.17 -0.93 -1.15
C PHE A 88 -7.35 -0.79 -2.11
N PHE A 89 -8.57 -0.67 -1.59
CA PHE A 89 -9.75 -0.50 -2.44
C PHE A 89 -9.72 0.81 -3.22
N VAL A 90 -9.35 1.91 -2.57
CA VAL A 90 -9.17 3.21 -3.23
C VAL A 90 -8.10 3.12 -4.32
N SER A 91 -6.97 2.47 -4.05
CA SER A 91 -5.88 2.29 -5.02
C SER A 91 -6.29 1.43 -6.21
N LEU A 92 -7.04 0.35 -5.99
CA LEU A 92 -7.55 -0.51 -7.05
C LEU A 92 -8.60 0.21 -7.91
N TYR A 93 -9.50 0.98 -7.27
CA TYR A 93 -10.49 1.79 -7.98
C TYR A 93 -9.82 2.87 -8.84
N ALA A 94 -8.82 3.55 -8.29
CA ALA A 94 -8.02 4.54 -9.00
C ALA A 94 -7.28 3.93 -10.20
N LEU A 95 -6.66 2.77 -10.00
CA LEU A 95 -5.96 2.03 -11.07
C LEU A 95 -6.93 1.58 -12.15
N LYS A 96 -8.13 1.11 -11.79
CA LYS A 96 -9.16 0.69 -12.74
C LYS A 96 -9.56 1.85 -13.64
N ASN A 97 -9.88 3.01 -13.04
CA ASN A 97 -10.43 4.18 -13.73
C ASN A 97 -9.36 5.16 -14.24
N ASN A 98 -8.07 4.91 -14.01
CA ASN A 98 -6.96 5.80 -14.34
C ASN A 98 -7.08 7.21 -13.70
N LEU A 99 -7.59 7.26 -12.47
CA LEU A 99 -7.88 8.52 -11.77
C LEU A 99 -6.86 8.80 -10.66
N TYR A 100 -6.34 10.02 -10.62
CA TYR A 100 -5.52 10.56 -9.52
C TYR A 100 -4.35 9.66 -9.08
N LEU A 101 -3.78 8.86 -9.99
CA LEU A 101 -2.78 7.84 -9.65
C LEU A 101 -1.53 8.42 -8.98
N ARG A 102 -1.09 9.62 -9.40
CA ARG A 102 0.05 10.31 -8.80
C ARG A 102 -0.21 10.72 -7.35
N SER A 103 -1.43 11.19 -7.05
CA SER A 103 -1.82 11.61 -5.71
C SER A 103 -2.03 10.41 -4.80
N ILE A 104 -2.69 9.37 -5.31
CA ILE A 104 -3.00 8.15 -4.55
C ILE A 104 -1.75 7.34 -4.25
N SER A 105 -0.80 7.27 -5.19
CA SER A 105 0.49 6.60 -4.94
C SER A 105 1.32 7.34 -3.89
N MET A 106 1.31 8.68 -3.89
CA MET A 106 1.93 9.49 -2.84
C MET A 106 1.27 9.25 -1.47
N ALA A 107 -0.06 9.31 -1.42
CA ALA A 107 -0.81 9.03 -0.21
C ALA A 107 -0.51 7.62 0.33
N GLY A 108 -0.38 6.63 -0.56
CA GLY A 108 -0.01 5.26 -0.20
C GLY A 108 1.35 5.15 0.49
N VAL A 109 2.36 5.84 -0.04
CA VAL A 109 3.68 5.91 0.59
C VAL A 109 3.54 6.52 1.99
N VAL A 110 2.88 7.67 2.11
CA VAL A 110 2.69 8.35 3.41
C VAL A 110 1.98 7.44 4.42
N ILE A 111 0.87 6.80 4.02
CA ILE A 111 0.09 5.90 4.87
C ILE A 111 0.95 4.73 5.34
N VAL A 112 1.65 4.06 4.42
CA VAL A 112 2.43 2.86 4.74
C VAL A 112 3.64 3.18 5.62
N PHE A 113 4.30 4.31 5.40
CA PHE A 113 5.37 4.78 6.29
C PHE A 113 4.86 5.20 7.66
N ALA A 114 3.70 5.88 7.75
CA ALA A 114 3.10 6.25 9.02
C ALA A 114 2.68 5.02 9.84
N LEU A 115 2.05 4.04 9.19
CA LEU A 115 1.68 2.76 9.82
C LEU A 115 2.91 1.98 10.28
N PHE A 116 3.99 1.98 9.49
CA PHE A 116 5.25 1.32 9.86
C PHE A 116 5.92 2.00 11.05
N TRP A 117 6.02 3.33 11.04
CA TRP A 117 6.68 4.09 12.10
C TRP A 117 6.04 3.85 13.46
N SER A 118 4.71 3.81 13.49
CA SER A 118 3.95 3.55 14.72
C SER A 118 4.22 2.16 15.33
N ASP A 119 4.66 1.19 14.52
CA ASP A 119 5.07 -0.11 15.03
C ASP A 119 6.58 -0.19 15.34
N LEU A 120 7.42 0.56 14.61
CA LEU A 120 8.88 0.58 14.82
C LEU A 120 9.25 1.07 16.23
N GLN A 121 8.52 2.07 16.74
CA GLN A 121 8.69 2.61 18.09
C GLN A 121 8.68 1.50 19.15
N VAL A 122 7.85 0.47 18.96
CA VAL A 122 7.68 -0.62 19.91
C VAL A 122 8.89 -1.57 19.92
N TYR A 123 9.48 -1.84 18.75
CA TYR A 123 10.69 -2.65 18.64
C TYR A 123 11.93 -1.94 19.18
N ILE A 124 12.01 -0.61 18.99
CA ILE A 124 13.15 0.18 19.48
C ILE A 124 13.13 0.27 21.00
N ILE A 125 11.96 0.47 21.60
CA ILE A 125 11.82 0.57 23.06
C ILE A 125 12.08 -0.76 23.76
N GLY A 126 11.69 -1.90 23.15
CA GLY A 126 11.90 -3.23 23.73
C GLY A 126 13.32 -3.79 23.66
N GLY A 127 14.19 -3.20 22.83
CA GLY A 127 15.58 -3.62 22.66
C GLY A 127 15.76 -4.89 21.81
N PHE A 128 16.97 -5.05 21.25
CA PHE A 128 17.31 -6.15 20.33
C PHE A 128 17.28 -7.55 20.95
N SER A 129 17.39 -7.67 22.28
CA SER A 129 17.36 -8.96 22.98
C SER A 129 16.00 -9.66 22.94
N GLN A 130 14.93 -8.94 22.55
CA GLN A 130 13.58 -9.49 22.44
C GLN A 130 13.15 -9.80 20.99
N PHE A 131 14.05 -9.63 20.02
CA PHE A 131 13.80 -10.01 18.63
C PHE A 131 13.75 -11.54 18.48
N THR A 132 12.54 -12.09 18.56
CA THR A 132 12.28 -13.49 18.20
C THR A 132 12.29 -13.65 16.67
N ALA A 133 12.47 -14.89 16.20
CA ALA A 133 12.36 -15.20 14.76
C ALA A 133 10.99 -14.79 14.18
N GLU A 134 9.93 -14.87 14.99
CA GLU A 134 8.58 -14.46 14.61
C GLU A 134 8.49 -12.94 14.46
N ALA A 135 9.01 -12.16 15.41
CA ALA A 135 9.08 -10.70 15.31
C ALA A 135 9.85 -10.23 14.07
N LEU A 136 10.98 -10.90 13.77
CA LEU A 136 11.76 -10.65 12.56
C LEU A 136 10.93 -10.93 11.29
N THR A 137 10.19 -12.03 11.26
CA THR A 137 9.33 -12.40 10.12
C THR A 137 8.27 -11.32 9.88
N PHE A 138 7.58 -10.86 10.92
CA PHE A 138 6.60 -9.78 10.80
C PHE A 138 7.20 -8.45 10.36
N LEU A 139 8.42 -8.14 10.83
CA LEU A 139 9.15 -6.96 10.37
C LEU A 139 9.49 -7.06 8.88
N ILE A 140 9.99 -8.20 8.41
CA ILE A 140 10.32 -8.43 7.00
C ILE A 140 9.07 -8.29 6.13
N LEU A 141 7.93 -8.90 6.52
CA LEU A 141 6.66 -8.76 5.78
C LEU A 141 6.23 -7.29 5.66
N ARG A 142 6.48 -6.46 6.67
CA ARG A 142 6.21 -5.01 6.63
C ARG A 142 7.16 -4.27 5.69
N LEU A 143 8.46 -4.55 5.75
CA LEU A 143 9.44 -3.96 4.85
C LEU A 143 9.10 -4.30 3.39
N TRP A 144 8.65 -5.52 3.13
CA TRP A 144 8.12 -5.92 1.83
C TRP A 144 6.91 -5.09 1.39
N MET A 145 5.94 -4.83 2.28
CA MET A 145 4.82 -3.93 1.97
C MET A 145 5.27 -2.51 1.61
N ILE A 146 6.19 -1.93 2.41
CA ILE A 146 6.75 -0.60 2.14
C ILE A 146 7.41 -0.58 0.76
N TYR A 147 8.22 -1.58 0.46
CA TYR A 147 8.87 -1.72 -0.84
C TYR A 147 7.84 -1.76 -1.98
N LEU A 148 6.83 -2.62 -1.89
CA LEU A 148 5.83 -2.80 -2.96
C LEU A 148 5.06 -1.50 -3.26
N ILE A 149 4.65 -0.77 -2.22
CA ILE A 149 3.88 0.47 -2.36
C ILE A 149 4.77 1.61 -2.84
N THR A 150 6.01 1.70 -2.34
CA THR A 150 6.99 2.69 -2.79
C THR A 150 7.41 2.44 -4.25
N ALA A 151 7.56 1.18 -4.65
CA ALA A 151 7.85 0.83 -6.03
C ALA A 151 6.70 1.21 -6.98
N ASN A 152 5.44 1.14 -6.52
CA ASN A 152 4.30 1.65 -7.29
C ASN A 152 4.36 3.17 -7.44
N TYR A 153 4.74 3.90 -6.40
CA TYR A 153 4.93 5.35 -6.47
C TYR A 153 5.97 5.76 -7.49
N PHE A 154 7.15 5.12 -7.48
CA PHE A 154 8.20 5.42 -8.45
C PHE A 154 7.79 5.06 -9.87
N ASP A 155 7.17 3.90 -10.07
CA ASP A 155 6.75 3.47 -11.41
C ASP A 155 5.61 4.33 -12.00
N ILE A 156 4.78 4.99 -11.18
CA ILE A 156 3.72 5.93 -11.64
C ILE A 156 4.28 7.32 -11.99
N ARG A 157 5.42 7.69 -11.40
CA ARG A 157 6.05 9.01 -11.59
C ARG A 157 7.13 9.04 -12.65
N ARG A 158 7.70 7.90 -12.98
CA ARG A 158 8.63 7.74 -14.09
C ARG A 158 7.90 7.80 -15.42
#